data_AF-A0A6L7A621-F1
#
_entry.id   AF-A0A6L7A621-F1
#
_cell.length_a   1.000
_cell.length_b   1.000
_cell.length_c   1.000
_cell.angle_alpha   90.00
_cell.angle_beta   90.00
_cell.angle_gamma   90.00
#
_symmetry.space_group_name_H-M   'P 1'
#
loop_
_entity.id
_entity.type
_entity.pdbx_description
1 polymer ?
#
loop_
_entity_poly.entity_id
_entity_poly.type
_entity_poly.pdbx_seq_one_letter_code
_entity_poly.pdbx_strand_id
1 'polypeptide(L)'
;FPDAHLGAVVAFGNNTWRALSGGVGAEELKDFPGYGKGLAPTTQFDVLIHILSLRHDVNFSVAQAAMEAFGDCIEVKEEIHGFRWVEERDLSGFVDGTENPAGEETRREVAVIKDGVDAGGSYVFVQRWEHNLKQLNRMSVHDQEMMIGRTKEANEEIDGDERPETSHLTRVDLKEDGKGLKIVRQSLPYGTASGTHGLYFCAYCARLHNIEQQLLSMFGDTDGKRDAMLRFTKPVTGGYYFAPSLDKLMAL
;
A
#
# COMPACT_ATOMS: atom_id res chain seq x y z
N PHE A 1 -26.02 5.31 2.26
CA PHE A 1 -25.20 5.61 3.45
C PHE A 1 -24.28 6.81 3.18
N PRO A 2 -24.81 8.04 3.05
CA PRO A 2 -23.98 9.20 2.72
C PRO A 2 -23.00 9.58 3.85
N ASP A 3 -23.39 9.34 5.09
CA ASP A 3 -22.61 9.50 6.32
C ASP A 3 -21.40 8.54 6.42
N ALA A 4 -21.41 7.45 5.64
CA ALA A 4 -20.31 6.49 5.66
C ALA A 4 -19.06 7.00 4.93
N HIS A 5 -19.16 8.03 4.07
CA HIS A 5 -18.07 8.46 3.19
C HIS A 5 -17.45 7.27 2.42
N LEU A 6 -18.32 6.42 1.86
CA LEU A 6 -17.95 5.21 1.15
C LEU A 6 -17.22 5.52 -0.17
N GLY A 7 -16.14 4.79 -0.43
CA GLY A 7 -15.50 4.68 -1.72
C GLY A 7 -15.09 3.23 -2.02
N ALA A 8 -15.01 2.89 -3.30
CA ALA A 8 -14.52 1.59 -3.75
C ALA A 8 -13.69 1.73 -5.03
N VAL A 9 -12.76 0.79 -5.23
CA VAL A 9 -11.94 0.66 -6.43
C VAL A 9 -11.96 -0.78 -6.90
N VAL A 10 -12.12 -0.97 -8.21
CA VAL A 10 -11.82 -2.23 -8.91
C VAL A 10 -10.56 -2.00 -9.74
N ALA A 11 -9.56 -2.85 -9.55
CA ALA A 11 -8.29 -2.76 -10.25
C ALA A 11 -7.88 -4.13 -10.79
N PHE A 12 -7.08 -4.15 -11.86
CA PHE A 12 -6.77 -5.35 -12.62
C PHE A 12 -5.26 -5.60 -12.68
N GLY A 13 -4.85 -6.86 -12.54
CA GLY A 13 -3.48 -7.30 -12.78
C GLY A 13 -3.11 -7.16 -14.26
N ASN A 14 -1.81 -7.29 -14.60
CA ASN A 14 -1.32 -7.00 -15.94
C ASN A 14 -2.02 -7.82 -17.03
N ASN A 15 -2.09 -9.15 -16.89
CA ASN A 15 -2.64 -10.01 -17.95
C ASN A 15 -4.12 -9.71 -18.20
N THR A 16 -4.92 -9.58 -17.14
CA THR A 16 -6.34 -9.22 -17.22
C THR A 16 -6.54 -7.84 -17.82
N TRP A 17 -5.76 -6.84 -17.39
CA TRP A 17 -5.89 -5.48 -17.93
C TRP A 17 -5.52 -5.43 -19.41
N ARG A 18 -4.45 -6.11 -19.84
CA ARG A 18 -4.05 -6.17 -21.25
C ARG A 18 -5.15 -6.82 -22.12
N ALA A 19 -5.83 -7.84 -21.61
CA ALA A 19 -6.96 -8.46 -22.30
C ALA A 19 -8.16 -7.49 -22.41
N LEU A 20 -8.50 -6.80 -21.33
CA LEU A 20 -9.63 -5.85 -21.29
C LEU A 20 -9.37 -4.58 -22.11
N SER A 21 -8.12 -4.07 -22.12
CA SER A 21 -7.76 -2.82 -22.78
C SER A 21 -7.34 -3.00 -24.25
N GLY A 22 -7.23 -4.24 -24.74
CA GLY A 22 -6.64 -4.53 -26.04
C GLY A 22 -5.17 -4.12 -26.13
N GLY A 23 -4.47 -4.06 -25.00
CA GLY A 23 -3.09 -3.63 -24.89
C GLY A 23 -2.86 -2.12 -24.86
N VAL A 24 -3.91 -1.29 -24.89
CA VAL A 24 -3.79 0.18 -24.92
C VAL A 24 -3.68 0.76 -23.50
N GLY A 25 -2.67 1.60 -23.26
CA GLY A 25 -2.47 2.29 -21.99
C GLY A 25 -1.79 1.44 -20.92
N ALA A 26 -1.75 1.97 -19.70
CA ALA A 26 -1.08 1.40 -18.52
C ALA A 26 0.35 0.94 -18.83
N GLU A 27 1.16 1.82 -19.44
CA GLU A 27 2.50 1.51 -19.96
C GLU A 27 3.45 0.92 -18.91
N GLU A 28 3.33 1.33 -17.64
CA GLU A 28 4.20 0.84 -16.56
C GLU A 28 3.68 -0.47 -15.93
N LEU A 29 2.46 -0.91 -16.27
CA LEU A 29 1.85 -2.08 -15.64
C LEU A 29 2.59 -3.37 -16.00
N LYS A 30 2.93 -4.14 -14.97
CA LYS A 30 3.61 -5.43 -15.02
C LYS A 30 3.20 -6.28 -13.83
N ASP A 31 3.39 -7.59 -13.92
CA ASP A 31 3.25 -8.47 -12.76
C ASP A 31 4.29 -8.10 -11.69
N PHE A 32 3.91 -8.20 -10.42
CA PHE A 32 4.80 -7.92 -9.30
C PHE A 32 5.98 -8.91 -9.28
N PRO A 33 7.24 -8.45 -9.45
CA PRO A 33 8.37 -9.35 -9.64
C PRO A 33 8.88 -10.00 -8.35
N GLY A 34 8.46 -9.48 -7.19
CA GLY A 34 9.19 -9.69 -5.93
C GLY A 34 10.47 -8.86 -5.87
N TYR A 35 11.01 -8.66 -4.66
CA TYR A 35 12.17 -7.80 -4.42
C TYR A 35 13.13 -8.42 -3.39
N GLY A 36 14.38 -7.97 -3.39
CA GLY A 36 15.42 -8.42 -2.46
C GLY A 36 15.76 -9.91 -2.61
N LYS A 37 15.69 -10.44 -3.83
CA LYS A 37 15.88 -11.88 -4.15
C LYS A 37 14.89 -12.79 -3.38
N GLY A 38 13.63 -12.37 -3.27
CA GLY A 38 12.54 -13.14 -2.65
C GLY A 38 12.23 -12.77 -1.21
N LEU A 39 12.83 -11.70 -0.67
CA LEU A 39 12.47 -11.16 0.64
C LEU A 39 11.08 -10.53 0.63
N ALA A 40 10.74 -9.85 -0.46
CA ALA A 40 9.35 -9.54 -0.81
C ALA A 40 8.85 -10.63 -1.75
N PRO A 41 7.93 -11.51 -1.30
CA PRO A 41 7.41 -12.57 -2.15
C PRO A 41 6.45 -12.02 -3.21
N THR A 42 6.25 -12.79 -4.29
CA THR A 42 5.25 -12.48 -5.32
C THR A 42 4.01 -13.33 -5.13
N THR A 43 2.84 -12.69 -5.14
CA THR A 43 1.52 -13.32 -5.14
C THR A 43 0.57 -12.48 -6.02
N GLN A 44 0.99 -12.23 -7.26
CA GLN A 44 0.20 -11.45 -8.21
C GLN A 44 -1.14 -12.14 -8.49
N PHE A 45 -2.24 -11.38 -8.42
CA PHE A 45 -3.58 -11.85 -8.81
C PHE A 45 -4.17 -10.97 -9.92
N ASP A 46 -5.32 -11.39 -10.43
CA ASP A 46 -5.96 -10.81 -11.61
C ASP A 46 -6.85 -9.61 -11.31
N VAL A 47 -7.47 -9.57 -10.13
CA VAL A 47 -8.44 -8.54 -9.72
C VAL A 47 -8.20 -8.16 -8.26
N LEU A 48 -8.24 -6.86 -7.98
CA LEU A 48 -8.27 -6.28 -6.65
C LEU A 48 -9.56 -5.48 -6.49
N ILE A 49 -10.26 -5.70 -5.38
CA ILE A 49 -11.40 -4.90 -4.95
C ILE A 49 -11.04 -4.26 -3.61
N HIS A 50 -10.98 -2.94 -3.57
CA HIS A 50 -10.67 -2.19 -2.35
C HIS A 50 -11.86 -1.32 -1.96
N ILE A 51 -12.40 -1.54 -0.76
CA ILE A 51 -13.58 -0.85 -0.23
C ILE A 51 -13.17 -0.17 1.08
N LEU A 52 -13.50 1.12 1.22
CA LEU A 52 -13.22 1.89 2.42
C LEU A 52 -14.38 2.83 2.75
N SER A 53 -14.63 2.99 4.04
CA SER A 53 -15.62 3.94 4.57
C SER A 53 -15.43 4.09 6.08
N LEU A 54 -16.21 4.96 6.71
CA LEU A 54 -16.30 5.10 8.17
C LEU A 54 -17.13 3.99 8.84
N ARG A 55 -17.69 3.04 8.07
CA ARG A 55 -18.65 2.04 8.56
C ARG A 55 -18.38 0.65 8.00
N HIS A 56 -17.86 -0.24 8.84
CA HIS A 56 -17.52 -1.61 8.46
C HIS A 56 -18.74 -2.43 8.00
N ASP A 57 -19.91 -2.25 8.61
CA ASP A 57 -21.15 -2.90 8.21
C ASP A 57 -21.59 -2.53 6.77
N VAL A 58 -21.39 -1.27 6.40
CA VAL A 58 -21.60 -0.80 5.01
C VAL A 58 -20.58 -1.43 4.07
N ASN A 59 -19.29 -1.48 4.45
CA ASN A 59 -18.25 -2.10 3.65
C ASN A 59 -18.53 -3.58 3.40
N PHE A 60 -19.00 -4.31 4.42
CA PHE A 60 -19.37 -5.71 4.30
C PHE A 60 -20.51 -5.91 3.29
N SER A 61 -21.54 -5.06 3.32
CA SER A 61 -22.64 -5.10 2.36
C SER A 61 -22.16 -4.87 0.92
N VAL A 62 -21.21 -3.94 0.73
CA VAL A 62 -20.60 -3.66 -0.58
C VAL A 62 -19.72 -4.82 -1.05
N ALA A 63 -18.99 -5.48 -0.14
CA ALA A 63 -18.21 -6.67 -0.46
C ALA A 63 -19.11 -7.83 -0.91
N GLN A 64 -20.25 -8.06 -0.24
CA GLN A 64 -21.24 -9.04 -0.68
C GLN A 64 -21.79 -8.72 -2.07
N ALA A 65 -22.12 -7.45 -2.35
CA ALA A 65 -22.57 -7.01 -3.66
C ALA A 65 -21.49 -7.20 -4.74
N ALA A 66 -20.21 -7.00 -4.40
CA ALA A 66 -19.10 -7.29 -5.30
C ALA A 66 -18.99 -8.78 -5.62
N MET A 67 -19.13 -9.66 -4.62
CA MET A 67 -19.12 -11.11 -4.84
C MET A 67 -20.31 -11.56 -5.70
N GLU A 68 -21.49 -10.98 -5.52
CA GLU A 68 -22.65 -11.24 -6.37
C GLU A 68 -22.43 -10.76 -7.80
N ALA A 69 -21.81 -9.59 -7.98
CA ALA A 69 -21.55 -9.01 -9.30
C ALA A 69 -20.52 -9.80 -10.12
N PHE A 70 -19.45 -10.29 -9.48
CA PHE A 70 -18.47 -11.14 -10.15
C PHE A 70 -18.97 -12.60 -10.27
N GLY A 71 -19.70 -13.11 -9.29
CA GLY A 71 -20.15 -14.49 -9.25
C GLY A 71 -18.98 -15.48 -9.36
N ASP A 72 -19.18 -16.57 -10.09
CA ASP A 72 -18.20 -17.66 -10.23
C ASP A 72 -17.05 -17.34 -11.22
N CYS A 73 -16.95 -16.11 -11.74
CA CYS A 73 -15.88 -15.76 -12.68
C CYS A 73 -14.54 -15.42 -11.99
N ILE A 74 -14.55 -15.29 -10.66
CA ILE A 74 -13.34 -15.08 -9.84
C ILE A 74 -13.22 -16.16 -8.77
N GLU A 75 -11.98 -16.47 -8.39
CA GLU A 75 -11.67 -17.24 -7.18
C GLU A 75 -11.04 -16.29 -6.16
N VAL A 76 -11.68 -16.11 -5.00
CA VAL A 76 -11.15 -15.23 -3.95
C VAL A 76 -9.93 -15.88 -3.29
N LYS A 77 -8.76 -15.26 -3.46
CA LYS A 77 -7.49 -15.72 -2.87
C LYS A 77 -7.23 -15.10 -1.49
N GLU A 78 -7.64 -13.86 -1.29
CA GLU A 78 -7.56 -13.17 0.00
C GLU A 78 -8.71 -12.19 0.20
N GLU A 79 -9.20 -12.11 1.44
CA GLU A 79 -10.14 -11.08 1.90
C GLU A 79 -9.64 -10.58 3.26
N ILE A 80 -9.35 -9.27 3.37
CA ILE A 80 -8.73 -8.67 4.55
C ILE A 80 -9.58 -7.51 5.04
N HIS A 81 -9.96 -7.55 6.32
CA HIS A 81 -10.73 -6.50 6.96
C HIS A 81 -9.80 -5.59 7.75
N GLY A 82 -9.49 -4.44 7.16
CA GLY A 82 -8.68 -3.40 7.81
C GLY A 82 -9.49 -2.56 8.80
N PHE A 83 -8.84 -2.05 9.83
CA PHE A 83 -9.43 -1.10 10.78
C PHE A 83 -8.43 -0.01 11.15
N ARG A 84 -8.91 1.22 11.37
CA ARG A 84 -8.08 2.28 11.94
C ARG A 84 -7.91 2.00 13.43
N TRP A 85 -6.68 1.92 13.91
CA TRP A 85 -6.42 1.72 15.34
C TRP A 85 -6.37 3.06 16.09
N VAL A 86 -6.24 2.98 17.42
CA VAL A 86 -6.18 4.13 18.32
C VAL A 86 -5.10 5.10 17.84
N GLU A 87 -5.45 6.40 17.76
CA GLU A 87 -4.56 7.49 17.33
C GLU A 87 -3.94 7.29 15.93
N GLU A 88 -4.62 6.53 15.05
CA GLU A 88 -4.12 6.23 13.70
C GLU A 88 -2.76 5.51 13.68
N ARG A 89 -2.48 4.74 14.73
CA ARG A 89 -1.23 3.99 14.85
C ARG A 89 -1.28 2.66 14.09
N ASP A 90 -0.14 2.28 13.53
CA ASP A 90 0.15 0.88 13.20
C ASP A 90 0.21 0.03 14.48
N LEU A 91 0.03 -1.30 14.38
CA LEU A 91 0.07 -2.21 15.54
C LEU A 91 1.42 -2.24 16.27
N SER A 92 2.50 -1.72 15.68
CA SER A 92 3.78 -1.46 16.35
C SER A 92 3.70 -0.35 17.41
N GLY A 93 2.67 0.50 17.34
CA GLY A 93 2.46 1.67 18.19
C GLY A 93 3.02 2.97 17.63
N PHE A 94 3.54 3.01 16.39
CA PHE A 94 3.92 4.24 15.69
C PHE A 94 2.75 4.78 14.87
N VAL A 95 2.60 6.11 14.78
CA VAL A 95 1.57 6.74 13.94
C VAL A 95 1.87 6.45 12.47
N ASP A 96 0.86 5.99 11.71
CA ASP A 96 1.00 5.76 10.27
C ASP A 96 0.06 6.67 9.47
N GLY A 97 0.66 7.65 8.77
CA GLY A 97 -0.08 8.55 7.90
C GLY A 97 0.40 10.00 7.89
N THR A 98 1.34 10.38 8.76
CA THR A 98 1.75 11.79 8.96
C THR A 98 2.20 12.49 7.68
N GLU A 99 3.09 11.87 6.91
CA GLU A 99 3.61 12.42 5.63
C GLU A 99 2.80 11.95 4.40
N ASN A 100 1.59 11.41 4.61
CA ASN A 100 0.74 11.04 3.49
C ASN A 100 0.22 12.31 2.79
N PRO A 101 0.16 12.38 1.45
CA PRO A 101 -0.39 13.55 0.76
C PRO A 101 -1.79 13.92 1.28
N ALA A 102 -1.94 15.18 1.69
CA ALA A 102 -3.13 15.71 2.33
C ALA A 102 -3.93 16.61 1.39
N GLY A 103 -5.26 16.61 1.53
CA GLY A 103 -6.16 17.37 0.67
C GLY A 103 -6.40 16.71 -0.70
N GLU A 104 -7.55 16.98 -1.29
CA GLU A 104 -7.95 16.35 -2.56
C GLU A 104 -7.00 16.72 -3.71
N GLU A 105 -6.62 17.99 -3.82
CA GLU A 105 -5.75 18.50 -4.88
C GLU A 105 -4.39 17.77 -4.90
N THR A 106 -3.67 17.74 -3.79
CA THR A 106 -2.36 17.08 -3.70
C THR A 106 -2.48 15.56 -3.86
N ARG A 107 -3.54 14.95 -3.34
CA ARG A 107 -3.78 13.50 -3.53
C ARG A 107 -4.04 13.16 -4.99
N ARG A 108 -4.81 13.99 -5.71
CA ARG A 108 -5.03 13.83 -7.15
C ARG A 108 -3.73 13.99 -7.93
N GLU A 109 -2.93 15.01 -7.60
CA GLU A 109 -1.62 15.24 -8.22
C GLU A 109 -0.69 14.02 -8.09
N VAL A 110 -0.70 13.34 -6.94
CA VAL A 110 0.17 12.19 -6.68
C VAL A 110 -0.41 10.88 -7.23
N ALA A 111 -1.72 10.66 -7.13
CA ALA A 111 -2.33 9.35 -7.37
C ALA A 111 -3.05 9.21 -8.71
N VAL A 112 -3.52 10.30 -9.34
CA VAL A 112 -4.42 10.23 -10.49
C VAL A 112 -3.67 10.66 -11.76
N ILE A 113 -3.72 9.81 -12.79
CA ILE A 113 -3.15 10.12 -14.10
C ILE A 113 -3.93 11.29 -14.73
N LYS A 114 -3.21 12.30 -15.22
CA LYS A 114 -3.79 13.59 -15.63
C LYS A 114 -4.43 13.57 -17.00
N ASP A 115 -3.78 12.93 -17.96
CA ASP A 115 -4.07 13.04 -19.38
C ASP A 115 -3.85 11.71 -20.12
N GLY A 116 -4.21 11.71 -21.41
CA GLY A 116 -4.11 10.54 -22.27
C GLY A 116 -5.22 9.51 -22.05
N VAL A 117 -4.99 8.29 -22.59
CA VAL A 117 -5.98 7.20 -22.58
C VAL A 117 -6.29 6.65 -21.18
N ASP A 118 -5.40 6.92 -20.22
CA ASP A 118 -5.49 6.47 -18.83
C ASP A 118 -5.88 7.60 -17.86
N ALA A 119 -6.27 8.77 -18.37
CA ALA A 119 -6.69 9.90 -17.54
C ALA A 119 -7.79 9.48 -16.54
N GLY A 120 -7.58 9.83 -15.27
CA GLY A 120 -8.45 9.42 -14.17
C GLY A 120 -8.13 8.04 -13.57
N GLY A 121 -7.19 7.29 -14.14
CA GLY A 121 -6.69 6.02 -13.61
C GLY A 121 -5.57 6.17 -12.59
N SER A 122 -5.13 5.04 -12.03
CA SER A 122 -4.06 4.98 -11.02
C SER A 122 -3.39 3.60 -11.00
N TYR A 123 -2.11 3.53 -10.67
CA TYR A 123 -1.45 2.28 -10.30
C TYR A 123 -1.66 1.99 -8.82
N VAL A 124 -1.92 0.73 -8.49
CA VAL A 124 -2.18 0.27 -7.14
C VAL A 124 -1.16 -0.80 -6.76
N PHE A 125 -0.64 -0.70 -5.55
CA PHE A 125 0.19 -1.72 -4.94
C PHE A 125 -0.42 -2.15 -3.61
N VAL A 126 -0.55 -3.46 -3.42
CA VAL A 126 -0.95 -4.06 -2.15
C VAL A 126 0.06 -5.09 -1.68
N GLN A 127 0.30 -5.12 -0.38
CA GLN A 127 1.19 -6.08 0.27
C GLN A 127 0.79 -6.28 1.73
N ARG A 128 0.51 -7.52 2.11
CA ARG A 128 0.15 -7.87 3.48
C ARG A 128 1.41 -8.17 4.29
N TRP A 129 1.51 -7.54 5.44
CA TRP A 129 2.60 -7.72 6.40
C TRP A 129 2.12 -8.46 7.65
N GLU A 130 2.94 -9.36 8.17
CA GLU A 130 2.67 -10.08 9.42
C GLU A 130 3.65 -9.61 10.49
N HIS A 131 3.13 -9.04 11.56
CA HIS A 131 3.93 -8.51 12.66
C HIS A 131 4.19 -9.58 13.71
N ASN A 132 5.44 -9.61 14.19
CA ASN A 132 5.82 -10.31 15.40
C ASN A 132 6.00 -9.29 16.54
N LEU A 133 4.89 -8.90 17.18
CA LEU A 133 4.93 -7.90 18.24
C LEU A 133 5.74 -8.36 19.46
N LYS A 134 5.88 -9.67 19.69
CA LYS A 134 6.78 -10.20 20.73
C LYS A 134 8.25 -9.89 20.44
N GLN A 135 8.65 -9.90 19.18
CA GLN A 135 9.99 -9.52 18.75
C GLN A 135 10.20 -8.01 18.86
N LEU A 136 9.21 -7.22 18.43
CA LEU A 136 9.23 -5.76 18.59
C LEU A 136 9.37 -5.35 20.06
N ASN A 137 8.58 -5.94 20.96
CA ASN A 137 8.56 -5.59 22.39
C ASN A 137 9.83 -5.97 23.16
N ARG A 138 10.77 -6.69 22.54
CA ARG A 138 12.12 -6.94 23.10
C ARG A 138 13.10 -5.81 22.80
N MET A 139 12.80 -4.97 21.80
CA MET A 139 13.62 -3.82 21.45
C MET A 139 13.34 -2.68 22.42
N SER A 140 14.37 -1.93 22.81
CA SER A 140 14.17 -0.67 23.53
C SER A 140 13.36 0.30 22.66
N VAL A 141 12.64 1.25 23.27
CA VAL A 141 11.90 2.26 22.50
C VAL A 141 12.84 3.02 21.57
N HIS A 142 14.02 3.42 22.06
CA HIS A 142 15.04 4.08 21.26
C HIS A 142 15.45 3.28 20.01
N ASP A 143 15.66 1.96 20.14
CA ASP A 143 15.99 1.11 18.98
C ASP A 143 14.83 1.01 17.98
N GLN A 144 13.58 1.04 18.47
CA GLN A 144 12.39 1.08 17.60
C GLN A 144 12.29 2.42 16.88
N GLU A 145 12.57 3.53 17.57
CA GLU A 145 12.58 4.87 16.97
C GLU A 145 13.65 4.99 15.89
N MET A 146 14.86 4.45 16.12
CA MET A 146 15.92 4.39 15.10
C MET A 146 15.60 3.43 13.95
N MET A 147 14.78 2.40 14.20
CA MET A 147 14.27 1.52 13.15
C MET A 147 13.25 2.24 12.25
N ILE A 148 12.40 3.11 12.81
CA ILE A 148 11.34 3.81 12.06
C ILE A 148 11.83 5.13 11.46
N GLY A 149 12.64 5.89 12.20
CA GLY A 149 13.05 7.26 11.88
C GLY A 149 12.16 8.35 12.49
N ARG A 150 11.29 8.00 13.44
CA ARG A 150 10.43 8.94 14.19
C ARG A 150 10.35 8.54 15.66
N THR A 151 10.10 9.49 16.55
CA THR A 151 9.84 9.21 17.97
C THR A 151 8.49 8.51 18.15
N LYS A 152 8.39 7.58 19.10
CA LYS A 152 7.23 6.67 19.17
C LYS A 152 5.98 7.37 19.70
N GLU A 153 6.12 8.12 20.78
CA GLU A 153 4.99 8.76 21.46
C GLU A 153 4.58 10.06 20.74
N ALA A 154 5.54 10.98 20.59
CA ALA A 154 5.33 12.31 20.01
C ALA A 154 5.28 12.33 18.48
N ASN A 155 5.71 11.26 17.81
CA ASN A 155 5.72 11.15 16.35
C ASN A 155 6.52 12.26 15.66
N GLU A 156 7.62 12.68 16.29
CA GLU A 156 8.53 13.69 15.74
C GLU A 156 9.54 13.00 14.81
N GLU A 157 9.84 13.64 13.68
CA GLU A 157 10.86 13.12 12.76
C GLU A 157 12.26 13.23 13.37
N ILE A 158 13.03 12.15 13.32
CA ILE A 158 14.45 12.17 13.68
C ILE A 158 15.24 12.63 12.45
N ASP A 159 16.19 13.54 12.62
CA ASP A 159 16.99 14.06 11.51
C ASP A 159 17.64 12.93 10.70
N GLY A 160 17.69 13.11 9.37
CA GLY A 160 18.29 12.16 8.44
C GLY A 160 19.75 11.84 8.75
N ASP A 161 20.50 12.81 9.26
CA ASP A 161 21.90 12.65 9.65
C ASP A 161 22.07 11.97 11.02
N GLU A 162 21.00 11.89 11.82
CA GLU A 162 20.98 11.31 13.17
C GLU A 162 20.31 9.93 13.24
N ARG A 163 19.69 9.48 12.14
CA ARG A 163 19.04 8.15 12.05
C ARG A 163 19.83 7.19 11.13
N PRO A 164 19.77 5.87 11.36
CA PRO A 164 20.44 4.91 10.50
C PRO A 164 19.95 4.98 9.05
N GLU A 165 20.85 4.70 8.10
CA GLU A 165 20.48 4.55 6.68
C GLU A 165 19.37 3.50 6.49
N THR A 166 19.33 2.48 7.36
CA THR A 166 18.33 1.39 7.33
C THR A 166 16.99 1.75 7.98
N SER A 167 16.84 2.95 8.57
CA SER A 167 15.55 3.38 9.12
C SER A 167 14.49 3.45 8.03
N HIS A 168 13.24 3.11 8.37
CA HIS A 168 12.15 3.05 7.39
C HIS A 168 12.01 4.37 6.62
N LEU A 169 12.02 5.50 7.33
CA LEU A 169 11.88 6.82 6.71
C LEU A 169 13.02 7.12 5.73
N THR A 170 14.27 6.74 6.03
CA THR A 170 15.38 6.87 5.08
C THR A 170 15.24 5.93 3.87
N ARG A 171 14.60 4.77 4.02
CA ARG A 171 14.36 3.85 2.90
C ARG A 171 13.28 4.36 1.94
N VAL A 172 12.30 5.14 2.40
CA VAL A 172 11.09 5.47 1.61
C VAL A 172 10.88 6.96 1.32
N ASP A 173 11.45 7.90 2.08
CA ASP A 173 11.43 9.32 1.72
C ASP A 173 12.51 9.63 0.68
N LEU A 174 12.28 9.12 -0.52
CA LEU A 174 13.20 9.23 -1.65
C LEU A 174 12.94 10.49 -2.48
N LYS A 175 14.01 11.05 -3.03
CA LYS A 175 13.98 12.20 -3.94
C LYS A 175 14.79 11.90 -5.20
N GLU A 176 14.27 12.29 -6.35
CA GLU A 176 14.99 12.35 -7.64
C GLU A 176 15.07 13.81 -8.06
N ASP A 177 16.28 14.33 -8.27
CA ASP A 177 16.54 15.75 -8.61
C ASP A 177 15.83 16.75 -7.68
N GLY A 178 15.78 16.41 -6.38
CA GLY A 178 15.12 17.21 -5.35
C GLY A 178 13.60 17.05 -5.28
N LYS A 179 12.98 16.30 -6.20
CA LYS A 179 11.54 16.01 -6.20
C LYS A 179 11.24 14.71 -5.45
N GLY A 180 10.36 14.77 -4.46
CA GLY A 180 9.96 13.59 -3.68
C GLY A 180 9.16 12.58 -4.51
N LEU A 181 9.51 11.29 -4.38
CA LEU A 181 8.78 10.17 -4.96
C LEU A 181 7.58 9.80 -4.09
N LYS A 182 6.56 10.68 -4.08
CA LYS A 182 5.39 10.54 -3.22
C LYS A 182 4.41 9.48 -3.74
N ILE A 183 3.67 8.89 -2.81
CA ILE A 183 2.59 7.91 -3.03
C ILE A 183 1.42 8.25 -2.09
N VAL A 184 0.20 7.85 -2.45
CA VAL A 184 -0.97 8.00 -1.58
C VAL A 184 -1.25 6.67 -0.90
N ARG A 185 -0.99 6.60 0.41
CA ARG A 185 -1.19 5.39 1.21
C ARG A 185 -2.63 5.31 1.72
N GLN A 186 -3.16 4.09 1.73
CA GLN A 186 -4.46 3.68 2.27
C GLN A 186 -4.32 2.45 3.19
N SER A 187 -3.12 2.26 3.76
CA SER A 187 -2.80 1.14 4.63
C SER A 187 -3.64 1.16 5.91
N LEU A 188 -3.99 -0.03 6.40
CA LEU A 188 -4.68 -0.20 7.68
C LEU A 188 -4.17 -1.44 8.44
N PRO A 189 -4.13 -1.39 9.78
CA PRO A 189 -4.07 -2.58 10.62
C PRO A 189 -5.12 -3.63 10.27
N TYR A 190 -4.79 -4.92 10.42
CA TYR A 190 -5.72 -6.03 10.27
C TYR A 190 -5.40 -7.18 11.24
N GLY A 191 -6.33 -8.13 11.35
CA GLY A 191 -6.11 -9.42 11.97
C GLY A 191 -6.73 -9.57 13.35
N THR A 192 -6.21 -10.54 14.12
CA THR A 192 -6.73 -10.88 15.45
C THR A 192 -5.63 -10.77 16.50
N ALA A 193 -5.99 -10.38 17.73
CA ALA A 193 -5.02 -10.21 18.81
C ALA A 193 -4.27 -11.51 19.17
N SER A 194 -4.92 -12.66 19.07
CA SER A 194 -4.35 -13.97 19.41
C SER A 194 -3.73 -14.71 18.22
N GLY A 195 -4.00 -14.28 17.00
CA GLY A 195 -3.55 -14.92 15.76
C GLY A 195 -2.69 -13.99 14.91
N THR A 196 -2.75 -14.17 13.59
CA THR A 196 -2.05 -13.30 12.64
C THR A 196 -2.63 -11.89 12.68
N HIS A 197 -1.74 -10.90 12.72
CA HIS A 197 -2.06 -9.48 12.65
C HIS A 197 -0.87 -8.70 12.09
N GLY A 198 -1.13 -7.51 11.58
CA GLY A 198 -0.11 -6.61 11.07
C GLY A 198 -0.74 -5.48 10.26
N LEU A 199 -0.03 -5.05 9.21
CA LEU A 199 -0.46 -3.99 8.31
C LEU A 199 -0.83 -4.57 6.94
N TYR A 200 -2.00 -4.22 6.43
CA TYR A 200 -2.29 -4.39 5.02
C TYR A 200 -1.86 -3.12 4.29
N PHE A 201 -0.69 -3.15 3.66
CA PHE A 201 -0.16 -2.00 2.94
C PHE A 201 -0.93 -1.83 1.63
N CYS A 202 -1.39 -0.61 1.37
CA CYS A 202 -2.06 -0.24 0.13
C CYS A 202 -1.60 1.15 -0.30
N ALA A 203 -1.17 1.30 -1.54
CA ALA A 203 -0.75 2.58 -2.09
C ALA A 203 -1.27 2.80 -3.52
N TYR A 204 -1.59 4.05 -3.80
CA TYR A 204 -1.98 4.57 -5.10
C TYR A 204 -0.93 5.56 -5.60
N CYS A 205 -0.61 5.51 -6.89
CA CYS A 205 0.27 6.47 -7.54
C CYS A 205 -0.06 6.61 -9.02
N ALA A 206 0.08 7.81 -9.58
CA ALA A 206 -0.06 8.03 -11.03
C ALA A 206 1.08 7.37 -11.83
N ARG A 207 2.19 7.01 -11.17
CA ARG A 207 3.33 6.31 -11.77
C ARG A 207 3.75 5.13 -10.89
N LEU A 208 3.88 3.95 -11.49
CA LEU A 208 4.34 2.77 -10.76
C LEU A 208 5.80 2.93 -10.28
N HIS A 209 6.60 3.70 -11.03
CA HIS A 209 7.97 4.08 -10.70
C HIS A 209 8.17 4.46 -9.23
N ASN A 210 7.34 5.35 -8.68
CA ASN A 210 7.53 5.85 -7.31
C ASN A 210 7.45 4.72 -6.27
N ILE A 211 6.50 3.80 -6.46
CA ILE A 211 6.31 2.64 -5.59
C ILE A 211 7.51 1.69 -5.74
N GLU A 212 7.93 1.42 -6.97
CA GLU A 212 9.04 0.52 -7.25
C GLU A 212 10.37 1.02 -6.67
N GLN A 213 10.69 2.31 -6.77
CA GLN A 213 11.92 2.85 -6.17
C GLN A 213 11.96 2.67 -4.65
N GLN A 214 10.81 2.86 -3.97
CA GLN A 214 10.72 2.61 -2.53
C GLN A 214 10.93 1.13 -2.19
N LEU A 215 10.39 0.20 -2.99
CA LEU A 215 10.57 -1.23 -2.77
C LEU A 215 12.01 -1.69 -3.03
N LEU A 216 12.64 -1.23 -4.12
CA LEU A 216 14.05 -1.50 -4.42
C LEU A 216 14.96 -1.04 -3.28
N SER A 217 14.66 0.12 -2.69
CA SER A 217 15.37 0.66 -1.52
C SER A 217 15.12 -0.17 -0.25
N MET A 218 13.86 -0.46 0.08
CA MET A 218 13.50 -1.22 1.28
C MET A 218 14.07 -2.64 1.29
N PHE A 219 14.09 -3.31 0.14
CA PHE A 219 14.51 -4.71 0.03
C PHE A 219 15.98 -4.88 -0.37
N GLY A 220 16.72 -3.78 -0.50
CA GLY A 220 18.17 -3.74 -0.66
C GLY A 220 18.69 -4.03 -2.06
N ASP A 221 17.83 -3.90 -3.07
CA ASP A 221 18.23 -4.01 -4.47
C ASP A 221 18.96 -2.73 -4.95
N THR A 222 18.69 -1.57 -4.33
CA THR A 222 19.32 -0.30 -4.70
C THR A 222 20.77 -0.18 -4.22
N ASP A 223 21.04 -0.45 -2.94
CA ASP A 223 22.32 -0.14 -2.28
C ASP A 223 22.84 -1.27 -1.38
N GLY A 224 22.21 -2.45 -1.41
CA GLY A 224 22.54 -3.59 -0.57
C GLY A 224 22.07 -3.50 0.89
N LYS A 225 21.44 -2.38 1.31
CA LYS A 225 20.93 -2.20 2.67
C LYS A 225 19.42 -2.38 2.71
N ARG A 226 18.94 -3.00 3.78
CA ARG A 226 17.52 -3.36 3.91
C ARG A 226 16.86 -2.57 5.01
N ASP A 227 15.55 -2.41 4.87
CA ASP A 227 14.71 -1.78 5.88
C ASP A 227 14.79 -2.51 7.23
N ALA A 228 15.02 -1.74 8.29
CA ALA A 228 15.16 -2.26 9.63
C ALA A 228 13.86 -2.86 10.19
N MET A 229 12.68 -2.52 9.66
CA MET A 229 11.40 -3.13 10.06
C MET A 229 11.35 -4.64 9.82
N LEU A 230 12.16 -5.16 8.88
CA LEU A 230 12.31 -6.60 8.65
C LEU A 230 12.78 -7.37 9.90
N ARG A 231 13.24 -6.67 10.94
CA ARG A 231 13.55 -7.24 12.26
C ARG A 231 12.31 -7.73 13.00
N PHE A 232 11.11 -7.24 12.75
CA PHE A 232 9.91 -7.68 13.48
C PHE A 232 8.71 -7.99 12.59
N THR A 233 8.68 -7.50 11.36
CA THR A 233 7.59 -7.74 10.42
C THR A 233 8.12 -8.24 9.08
N LYS A 234 7.30 -9.00 8.34
CA LYS A 234 7.66 -9.50 7.02
C LYS A 234 6.48 -9.41 6.05
N PRO A 235 6.71 -9.13 4.76
CA PRO A 235 5.67 -9.23 3.75
C PRO A 235 5.40 -10.70 3.42
N VAL A 236 4.14 -11.04 3.20
CA VAL A 236 3.71 -12.41 2.83
C VAL A 236 2.93 -12.47 1.52
N THR A 237 2.54 -11.32 0.98
CA THR A 237 1.92 -11.16 -0.36
C THR A 237 2.56 -9.99 -1.11
N GLY A 238 2.22 -9.82 -2.39
CA GLY A 238 2.62 -8.66 -3.18
C GLY A 238 2.00 -8.71 -4.58
N GLY A 239 1.36 -7.61 -4.99
CA GLY A 239 0.73 -7.49 -6.31
C GLY A 239 0.61 -6.04 -6.78
N TYR A 240 0.81 -5.84 -8.09
CA TYR A 240 0.55 -4.58 -8.79
C TYR A 240 -0.73 -4.67 -9.62
N TYR A 241 -1.49 -3.59 -9.61
CA TYR A 241 -2.76 -3.51 -10.32
C TYR A 241 -2.91 -2.13 -10.97
N PHE A 242 -3.76 -2.06 -11.99
CA PHE A 242 -4.19 -0.81 -12.57
C PHE A 242 -5.67 -0.58 -12.28
N ALA A 243 -5.98 0.56 -11.66
CA ALA A 243 -7.34 1.03 -11.42
C ALA A 243 -7.71 2.01 -12.55
N PRO A 244 -8.59 1.61 -13.49
CA PRO A 244 -9.04 2.52 -14.54
C PRO A 244 -9.94 3.63 -13.98
N SER A 245 -10.14 4.69 -14.77
CA SER A 245 -11.18 5.66 -14.49
C SER A 245 -12.57 5.01 -14.54
N LEU A 246 -13.55 5.62 -13.87
CA LEU A 246 -14.92 5.11 -13.87
C LEU A 246 -15.50 5.05 -15.29
N ASP A 247 -15.26 6.08 -16.11
CA ASP A 247 -15.73 6.11 -17.50
C ASP A 247 -15.14 4.96 -18.32
N LYS A 248 -13.86 4.64 -18.10
CA LYS A 248 -13.18 3.51 -18.77
C LYS A 248 -13.75 2.17 -18.31
N LEU A 249 -14.02 2.01 -17.02
CA LEU A 249 -14.62 0.79 -16.45
C LEU A 249 -16.04 0.56 -16.98
N MET A 250 -16.84 1.62 -17.10
CA MET A 250 -18.22 1.56 -17.63
C MET A 250 -18.29 1.30 -19.15
N ALA A 251 -17.16 1.47 -19.85
CA ALA A 251 -17.06 1.26 -21.30
C ALA A 251 -16.49 -0.11 -21.70
N LEU A 252 -16.15 -0.97 -20.73
CA LEU A 252 -15.81 -2.38 -20.96
C LEU A 252 -17.04 -3.18 -21.40
#